data_AF-A0A847PWK7-F1
#
_entry.id   AF-A0A847PWK7-F1
#
_cell.length_a   1.000
_cell.length_b   1.000
_cell.length_c   1.000
_cell.angle_alpha   90.00
_cell.angle_beta   90.00
_cell.angle_gamma   90.00
#
_symmetry.space_group_name_H-M   'P 1'
#
loop_
_entity.id
_entity.type
_entity.pdbx_description
1 polymer ?
#
loop_
_entity_poly.entity_id
_entity_poly.type
_entity_poly.pdbx_seq_one_letter_code
_entity_poly.pdbx_strand_id
1 'polypeptide(L)'
;MEGCAILAKKALLRPMGSQNPSGRLAALEERLLAEINDLGIGPQGFGGPVTALDLRVESAPCHMASLPVCVCTGCHALRTAMEEV
;
A
#
# COMPACT_ATOMS: atom_id res chain seq x y z
N MET A 1 -14.50 12.46 1.81
CA MET A 1 -14.15 11.11 1.29
C MET A 1 -12.87 11.13 0.47
N GLU A 2 -12.66 12.16 -0.38
CA GLU A 2 -11.46 12.35 -1.21
C GLU A 2 -10.11 12.20 -0.47
N GLY A 3 -10.01 12.69 0.77
CA GLY A 3 -8.78 12.60 1.56
C GLY A 3 -8.23 11.17 1.69
N CYS A 4 -9.08 10.14 1.75
CA CYS A 4 -8.64 8.74 1.80
C CYS A 4 -7.95 8.31 0.50
N ALA A 5 -8.47 8.72 -0.66
CA ALA A 5 -7.87 8.43 -1.96
C ALA A 5 -6.53 9.17 -2.14
N ILE A 6 -6.44 10.42 -1.68
CA ILE A 6 -5.19 11.19 -1.68
C ILE A 6 -4.13 10.49 -0.82
N LEU A 7 -4.50 10.03 0.38
CA LEU A 7 -3.59 9.29 1.26
C LEU A 7 -3.14 7.97 0.64
N ALA A 8 -4.05 7.21 0.03
CA ALA A 8 -3.69 5.98 -0.67
C ALA A 8 -2.68 6.23 -1.82
N LYS A 9 -2.86 7.33 -2.56
CA LYS A 9 -1.90 7.72 -3.61
C LYS A 9 -0.55 8.14 -3.03
N LYS A 10 -0.52 8.88 -1.92
CA LYS A 10 0.72 9.23 -1.19
C LYS A 10 1.44 7.98 -0.70
N ALA A 11 0.70 7.03 -0.11
CA ALA A 11 1.23 5.75 0.34
C ALA A 11 1.94 5.01 -0.81
N LEU A 12 1.29 4.92 -1.98
CA LEU A 12 1.82 4.27 -3.18
C LEU A 12 3.10 4.94 -3.73
N LEU A 13 3.28 6.24 -3.52
CA LEU A 13 4.42 7.00 -4.04
C LEU A 13 5.62 7.07 -3.09
N ARG A 14 5.50 6.65 -1.83
CA ARG A 14 6.65 6.50 -0.93
C ARG A 14 7.75 5.60 -1.54
N PRO A 15 9.01 5.70 -1.09
CA PRO A 15 10.06 4.80 -1.56
C PRO A 15 9.69 3.34 -1.31
N MET A 16 9.99 2.47 -2.29
CA MET A 16 9.76 1.03 -2.12
C MET A 16 10.60 0.48 -0.97
N GLY A 17 10.00 -0.37 -0.14
CA GLY A 17 10.65 -0.92 1.06
C GLY A 17 10.74 0.05 2.24
N SER A 18 10.22 1.27 2.12
CA SER A 18 10.06 2.16 3.29
C SER A 18 8.93 1.65 4.19
N GLN A 19 9.19 1.56 5.49
CA GLN A 19 8.19 1.18 6.49
C GLN A 19 7.48 2.39 7.07
N ASN A 20 6.23 2.23 7.50
CA ASN A 20 5.52 3.29 8.21
C ASN A 20 6.21 3.61 9.56
N PRO A 21 6.37 4.88 9.94
CA PRO A 21 6.95 5.24 11.25
C PRO A 21 6.13 4.76 12.45
N SER A 22 4.83 4.50 12.27
CA SER A 22 3.98 3.90 13.29
C SER A 22 4.17 2.39 13.29
N GLY A 23 4.71 1.83 14.39
CA GLY A 23 4.92 0.38 14.53
C GLY A 23 3.65 -0.46 14.33
N ARG A 24 2.48 0.06 14.67
CA ARG A 24 1.19 -0.60 14.41
C ARG A 24 0.89 -0.71 12.91
N LEU A 25 1.18 0.35 12.15
CA LEU A 25 0.95 0.36 10.71
C LEU A 25 2.03 -0.44 9.98
N ALA A 26 3.29 -0.39 10.43
CA ALA A 26 4.36 -1.22 9.86
C ALA A 26 4.07 -2.72 10.03
N ALA A 27 3.61 -3.15 11.21
CA ALA A 27 3.18 -4.54 11.42
C ALA A 27 1.97 -4.92 10.54
N LEU A 28 1.07 -3.97 10.27
CA LEU A 28 -0.04 -4.18 9.34
C LEU A 28 0.45 -4.30 7.89
N GLU A 29 1.43 -3.47 7.48
CA GLU A 29 2.06 -3.52 6.17
C GLU A 29 2.66 -4.90 5.89
N GLU A 30 3.47 -5.40 6.83
CA GLU A 30 4.12 -6.71 6.75
C GLU A 30 3.11 -7.86 6.69
N ARG A 31 2.14 -7.88 7.63
CA ARG A 31 1.12 -8.92 7.68
C ARG A 31 0.30 -8.99 6.40
N LEU A 32 -0.18 -7.84 5.90
CA LEU A 32 -1.00 -7.81 4.69
C LEU A 32 -0.20 -8.18 3.44
N LEU A 33 1.07 -7.78 3.34
CA LEU A 33 1.92 -8.18 2.21
C LEU A 33 2.10 -9.71 2.17
N ALA A 34 2.33 -10.34 3.31
CA ALA A 34 2.39 -11.80 3.42
C ALA A 34 1.06 -12.44 3.00
N GLU A 35 -0.06 -11.99 3.57
CA GLU A 35 -1.40 -12.52 3.24
C GLU A 35 -1.73 -12.38 1.75
N ILE A 36 -1.36 -11.28 1.11
CA ILE A 36 -1.59 -11.05 -0.34
C ILE A 36 -0.77 -12.00 -1.19
N ASN A 37 0.47 -12.28 -0.80
CA ASN A 37 1.34 -13.21 -1.52
C ASN A 37 0.91 -14.67 -1.31
N ASP A 38 0.38 -15.00 -0.14
CA ASP A 38 -0.19 -16.31 0.17
C ASP A 38 -1.47 -16.64 -0.62
N LEU A 39 -2.13 -15.64 -1.22
CA LEU A 39 -3.26 -15.89 -2.13
C LEU A 39 -2.86 -16.68 -3.38
N GLY A 40 -1.57 -16.75 -3.72
CA GLY A 40 -1.06 -17.52 -4.84
C GLY A 40 -1.47 -17.01 -6.23
N ILE A 41 -1.97 -15.77 -6.32
CA ILE A 41 -2.42 -15.14 -7.57
C ILE A 41 -1.26 -14.94 -8.55
N GLY A 42 -0.10 -14.51 -8.02
CA GLY A 42 1.12 -14.32 -8.79
C GLY A 42 1.05 -13.17 -9.81
N PRO A 43 2.12 -12.96 -10.59
CA PRO A 43 2.22 -11.86 -11.54
C PRO A 43 1.19 -12.02 -12.66
N GLN A 44 0.41 -10.96 -12.91
CA GLN A 44 -0.66 -10.93 -13.91
C GLN A 44 -1.75 -12.01 -13.74
N GLY A 45 -1.81 -12.70 -12.59
CA GLY A 45 -2.80 -13.75 -12.33
C GLY A 45 -2.45 -15.13 -12.90
N PHE A 46 -1.20 -15.37 -13.32
CA PHE A 46 -0.76 -16.67 -13.83
C PHE A 46 -0.37 -17.67 -12.73
N GLY A 47 -0.63 -17.33 -11.47
CA GLY A 47 -0.19 -18.11 -10.31
C GLY A 47 1.25 -17.77 -9.91
N GLY A 48 1.59 -18.06 -8.66
CA GLY A 48 2.95 -17.94 -8.14
C GLY A 48 3.02 -17.32 -6.74
N PRO A 49 4.22 -17.29 -6.14
CA PRO A 49 4.41 -16.89 -4.74
C PRO A 49 4.42 -15.37 -4.52
N VAL A 50 4.48 -14.56 -5.58
CA VAL A 50 4.61 -13.10 -5.46
C VAL A 50 3.54 -12.41 -6.30
N THR A 51 2.51 -11.92 -5.61
CA THR A 51 1.43 -11.10 -6.16
C THR A 51 1.75 -9.62 -6.04
N ALA A 52 2.29 -9.19 -4.90
CA ALA A 52 2.66 -7.82 -4.60
C ALA A 52 4.13 -7.72 -4.17
N LEU A 53 4.83 -6.71 -4.67
CA LEU A 53 6.23 -6.46 -4.35
C LEU A 53 6.42 -5.70 -3.03
N ASP A 54 5.46 -4.86 -2.68
CA ASP A 54 5.51 -3.96 -1.53
C ASP A 54 4.09 -3.50 -1.17
N LEU A 55 3.87 -3.18 0.10
CA LEU A 55 2.58 -2.68 0.61
C LEU A 55 2.81 -1.58 1.63
N ARG A 56 2.19 -0.42 1.39
CA ARG A 56 2.34 0.77 2.23
C ARG A 56 0.98 1.32 2.61
N VAL A 57 0.83 1.69 3.89
CA VAL A 57 -0.42 2.13 4.49
C VAL A 57 -0.25 3.52 5.08
N GLU A 58 -1.24 4.38 4.86
CA GLU A 58 -1.39 5.66 5.53
C GLU A 58 -2.72 5.70 6.27
N SER A 59 -2.78 6.42 7.38
CA SER A 59 -4.01 6.57 8.17
C SER A 59 -4.21 8.01 8.61
N ALA A 60 -5.47 8.42 8.69
CA ALA A 60 -5.88 9.71 9.20
C ALA A 60 -7.15 9.57 10.03
N PRO A 61 -7.42 10.49 10.97
CA PRO A 61 -8.66 10.49 11.73
C PRO A 61 -9.87 10.63 10.80
N CYS A 62 -10.97 9.98 11.17
CA CYS A 62 -12.25 10.07 10.48
C CYS A 62 -13.40 10.18 11.49
N HIS A 63 -14.57 10.60 11.02
CA HIS A 63 -15.77 10.68 11.85
C HIS A 63 -16.18 9.26 12.31
N MET A 64 -16.62 9.09 13.56
CA MET A 64 -16.93 7.74 14.10
C MET A 64 -18.00 6.98 13.29
N ALA A 65 -18.91 7.69 12.64
CA ALA A 65 -19.94 7.09 11.78
C ALA A 65 -19.44 6.73 10.37
N SER A 66 -18.14 6.88 10.06
CA SER A 66 -17.59 6.64 8.74
C SER A 66 -16.13 6.19 8.79
N LEU A 67 -15.83 5.04 8.18
CA LEU A 67 -14.46 4.54 8.06
C LEU A 67 -14.08 4.42 6.57
N PRO A 68 -13.61 5.51 5.94
CA PRO A 68 -13.25 5.47 4.53
C PRO A 68 -11.95 4.67 4.34
N VAL A 69 -11.99 3.68 3.44
CA VAL A 69 -10.83 2.86 3.08
C VAL A 69 -10.63 2.95 1.56
N CYS A 70 -9.39 3.12 1.14
CA CYS A 70 -9.01 3.18 -0.27
C CYS A 70 -7.74 2.37 -0.51
N VAL A 71 -7.76 1.56 -1.57
CA VAL A 71 -6.61 0.81 -2.05
C VAL A 71 -6.20 1.42 -3.39
N CYS A 72 -4.93 1.82 -3.50
CA CYS A 72 -4.36 2.33 -4.74
C CYS A 72 -3.17 1.45 -5.13
N THR A 73 -3.23 0.82 -6.30
CA THR A 73 -2.20 -0.12 -6.77
C THR A 73 -1.29 0.52 -7.81
N GLY A 74 -0.02 0.17 -7.78
CA GLY A 74 0.95 0.47 -8.84
C GLY A 74 1.03 -0.69 -9.81
N CYS A 75 1.07 -0.41 -11.11
CA CYS A 75 1.31 -1.43 -12.12
C CYS A 75 2.82 -1.66 -12.33
N HIS A 76 3.17 -2.58 -13.23
CA HIS A 76 4.54 -2.85 -13.64
C HIS A 76 5.29 -1.60 -14.14
N ALA A 77 4.57 -0.63 -14.71
CA ALA A 77 5.10 0.66 -15.13
C ALA A 77 4.94 1.74 -14.05
N LEU A 78 5.35 1.43 -12.80
CA LEU A 78 5.34 2.40 -11.71
C LEU A 78 6.39 3.50 -11.98
N ARG A 79 5.94 4.61 -12.54
CA ARG A 79 6.76 5.76 -12.90
C ARG A 79 6.64 6.83 -11.82
N THR A 80 7.73 7.07 -11.11
CA THR A 80 7.85 8.08 -10.06
C THR A 80 9.28 8.62 -10.07
N ALA A 81 9.44 9.89 -9.68
CA ALA A 81 10.72 10.52 -9.46
C ALA A 81 10.65 11.27 -8.12
N MET A 82 11.73 11.21 -7.36
CA MET A 82 11.91 12.00 -6.14
C MET A 82 13.13 12.88 -6.34
N GLU A 83 13.03 14.12 -5.90
CA GLU A 83 14.12 15.08 -5.92
C GLU A 83 14.37 15.51 -4.47
N GLU A 84 15.63 15.44 -4.04
CA GLU A 84 16.06 16.00 -2.77
C GLU A 84 16.36 17.49 -2.99
N VAL A 85 15.68 18.36 -2.23
CA VAL A 85 15.88 19.82 -2.25
C VAL A 85 16.98 20.20 -1.27
#